data_AF-A0AA37LCG4-F1
#
_entry.id   AF-A0AA37LCG4-F1
#
_cell.length_a   1.000
_cell.length_b   1.000
_cell.length_c   1.000
_cell.angle_alpha   90.00
_cell.angle_beta   90.00
_cell.angle_gamma   90.00
#
_symmetry.space_group_name_H-M   'P 1'
#
loop_
_entity.id
_entity.type
_entity.pdbx_description
1 polymer ?
#
loop_
_entity_poly.entity_id
_entity_poly.type
_entity_poly.pdbx_seq_one_letter_code
_entity_poly.pdbx_strand_id
1 'polypeptide(L)'
;MAAAEQPENEKPQQEEWIHVKSKSRFRRNAPKPPAKVPGSALRPDEPRTLKSVADITAEYETFKTRWRDTACHTRLKELVKTNAEKHQTVRKAVCLGVGTFDPEDGGWDAKRRSYIQLDGFLTIVEVLSHRMLAELYKESIPCSFQEPRFTPNDTEFLTNLGHQVVESPAAFEAVDEDTLVFAVHMYRPIYESTLEKASPAMFVGTGWDVWDDTCLYWRPKLESAAPKEDQSAKESSTRASEKAEEKPPVEASEEASEYKSEPKLEQTPS
;
A
#
# COMPACT_ATOMS: atom_id res chain seq x y z
N MET A 1 -48.79 -27.75 -44.10
CA MET A 1 -47.35 -28.07 -43.94
C MET A 1 -46.59 -27.16 -44.89
N ALA A 2 -45.48 -26.51 -44.55
CA ALA A 2 -44.70 -26.48 -43.30
C ALA A 2 -44.43 -24.99 -42.95
N ALA A 3 -44.55 -24.57 -41.68
CA ALA A 3 -43.48 -24.47 -40.69
C ALA A 3 -42.43 -23.38 -41.04
N ALA A 4 -42.37 -22.33 -40.22
CA ALA A 4 -41.45 -21.21 -40.36
C ALA A 4 -40.03 -21.59 -39.91
N GLU A 5 -39.03 -20.98 -40.53
CA GLU A 5 -37.62 -21.14 -40.18
C GLU A 5 -37.30 -20.47 -38.83
N GLN A 6 -36.49 -21.14 -38.01
CA GLN A 6 -35.97 -20.57 -36.76
C GLN A 6 -34.70 -19.77 -37.05
N PRO A 7 -34.45 -18.62 -36.37
CA PRO A 7 -33.15 -17.98 -36.40
C PRO A 7 -32.13 -18.86 -35.66
N GLU A 8 -30.93 -19.02 -36.24
CA GLU A 8 -29.87 -19.82 -35.66
C GLU A 8 -29.28 -19.19 -34.38
N ASN A 9 -28.79 -20.07 -33.51
CA ASN A 9 -28.33 -19.76 -32.16
C ASN A 9 -26.90 -19.18 -32.17
N GLU A 10 -26.75 -17.87 -32.02
CA GLU A 10 -25.43 -17.22 -31.91
C GLU A 10 -24.70 -17.68 -30.64
N LYS A 11 -23.59 -18.40 -30.84
CA LYS A 11 -22.67 -18.75 -29.74
C LYS A 11 -21.81 -17.52 -29.39
N PRO A 12 -21.64 -17.17 -28.10
CA PRO A 12 -20.77 -16.08 -27.71
C PRO A 12 -19.31 -16.39 -28.10
N GLN A 13 -18.66 -15.43 -28.75
CA GLN A 13 -17.25 -15.53 -29.11
C GLN A 13 -16.40 -15.52 -27.82
N GLN A 14 -15.53 -16.51 -27.67
CA GLN A 14 -14.58 -16.54 -26.56
C GLN A 14 -13.50 -15.48 -26.79
N GLU A 15 -13.32 -14.57 -25.84
CA GLU A 15 -12.29 -13.55 -25.90
C GLU A 15 -10.88 -14.18 -25.84
N GLU A 16 -10.18 -14.14 -26.97
CA GLU A 16 -8.82 -14.65 -27.10
C GLU A 16 -7.83 -13.65 -26.48
N TRP A 17 -7.34 -13.96 -25.28
CA TRP A 17 -6.42 -13.10 -24.52
C TRP A 17 -5.15 -12.73 -25.31
N ILE A 18 -4.94 -11.43 -25.57
CA ILE A 18 -3.81 -10.93 -26.36
C ILE A 18 -2.48 -11.15 -25.61
N HIS A 19 -1.69 -12.11 -26.09
CA HIS A 19 -0.42 -12.48 -25.47
C HIS A 19 0.73 -11.56 -25.91
N VAL A 20 1.09 -10.57 -25.07
CA VAL A 20 2.15 -9.59 -25.38
C VAL A 20 3.54 -10.23 -25.29
N LYS A 21 4.20 -10.41 -26.44
CA LYS A 21 5.60 -10.88 -26.50
C LYS A 21 6.57 -9.73 -26.19
N SER A 22 7.36 -9.87 -25.12
CA SER A 22 8.40 -8.90 -24.77
C SER A 22 9.54 -8.88 -25.80
N LYS A 23 9.88 -7.69 -26.31
CA LYS A 23 10.97 -7.49 -27.28
C LYS A 23 12.33 -7.42 -26.58
N SER A 24 12.86 -8.57 -26.16
CA SER A 24 14.25 -8.64 -25.66
C SER A 24 15.26 -8.40 -26.79
N ARG A 25 16.04 -7.31 -26.68
CA ARG A 25 17.17 -6.99 -27.57
C ARG A 25 18.53 -7.35 -26.97
N PHE A 26 18.62 -8.44 -26.21
CA PHE A 26 19.91 -8.97 -25.73
C PHE A 26 20.03 -10.47 -26.03
N ARG A 27 20.83 -10.81 -27.06
CA ARG A 27 21.18 -12.21 -27.35
C ARG A 27 22.21 -12.70 -26.33
N ARG A 28 21.73 -13.35 -25.27
CA ARG A 28 22.47 -14.43 -24.61
C ARG A 28 21.69 -15.72 -24.86
N ASN A 29 22.38 -16.81 -25.18
CA ASN A 29 21.71 -18.10 -25.38
C ASN A 29 21.03 -18.51 -24.07
N ALA A 30 19.72 -18.69 -24.09
CA ALA A 30 19.00 -19.18 -22.93
C ALA A 30 19.51 -20.59 -22.57
N PRO A 31 19.67 -20.92 -21.27
CA PRO A 31 19.86 -22.29 -20.84
C PRO A 31 18.73 -23.16 -21.41
N LYS A 32 19.05 -24.38 -21.85
CA LYS A 32 18.01 -25.32 -22.31
C LYS A 32 17.02 -25.52 -21.16
N PRO A 33 15.69 -25.38 -21.39
CA PRO A 33 14.72 -25.72 -20.36
C PRO A 33 14.90 -27.20 -19.98
N PRO A 34 14.78 -27.56 -18.69
CA PRO A 34 14.74 -28.97 -18.31
C PRO A 34 13.58 -29.66 -19.05
N ALA A 35 13.77 -30.94 -19.39
CA ALA A 35 12.77 -31.70 -20.11
C ALA A 35 11.43 -31.67 -19.34
N LYS A 36 10.35 -31.30 -20.01
CA LYS A 36 9.00 -31.33 -19.42
C LYS A 36 8.70 -32.75 -18.97
N VAL A 37 8.57 -32.96 -17.67
CA VAL A 37 8.04 -34.21 -17.11
C VAL A 37 6.58 -34.33 -17.59
N PRO A 38 6.19 -35.42 -18.27
CA PRO A 38 4.79 -35.61 -18.67
C PRO A 38 3.94 -35.81 -17.42
N GLY A 39 3.10 -34.82 -17.07
CA GLY A 39 2.21 -34.91 -15.90
C GLY A 39 1.67 -33.58 -15.40
N SER A 40 2.40 -32.46 -15.53
CA SER A 40 1.96 -31.15 -15.03
C SER A 40 1.01 -30.42 -16.01
N ALA A 41 -0.14 -31.05 -16.27
CA ALA A 41 -1.34 -30.35 -16.69
C ALA A 41 -2.27 -30.33 -15.47
N LEU A 42 -2.42 -29.15 -14.84
CA LEU A 42 -3.37 -28.96 -13.74
C LEU A 42 -4.75 -29.40 -14.23
N ARG A 43 -5.31 -30.43 -13.60
CA ARG A 43 -6.70 -30.82 -13.82
C ARG A 43 -7.59 -29.76 -13.15
N PRO A 44 -8.56 -29.14 -13.84
CA PRO A 44 -9.33 -28.02 -13.29
C PRO A 44 -10.25 -28.32 -12.09
N ASP A 45 -10.22 -29.55 -11.55
CA ASP A 45 -11.31 -30.14 -10.76
C ASP A 45 -10.82 -31.03 -9.59
N GLU A 46 -9.52 -31.01 -9.28
CA GLU A 46 -9.00 -31.64 -8.05
C GLU A 46 -9.00 -30.62 -6.91
N PRO A 47 -9.68 -30.88 -5.77
CA PRO A 47 -9.68 -29.98 -4.62
C PRO A 47 -8.26 -29.70 -4.14
N ARG A 48 -7.83 -28.43 -4.21
CA ARG A 48 -6.54 -27.99 -3.69
C ARG A 48 -6.43 -28.38 -2.22
N THR A 49 -5.39 -29.16 -1.90
CA THR A 49 -5.04 -29.42 -0.50
C THR A 49 -4.40 -28.17 0.08
N LEU A 50 -5.09 -27.50 0.99
CA LEU A 50 -4.54 -26.36 1.74
C LEU A 50 -3.44 -26.86 2.70
N LYS A 51 -2.40 -26.04 2.89
CA LYS A 51 -1.38 -26.28 3.93
C LYS A 51 -2.01 -26.34 5.31
N SER A 52 -1.51 -27.22 6.17
CA SER A 52 -1.94 -27.22 7.58
C SER A 52 -1.41 -25.99 8.31
N VAL A 53 -2.09 -25.59 9.39
CA VAL A 53 -1.65 -24.52 10.29
C VAL A 53 -0.25 -24.80 10.85
N ALA A 54 0.08 -26.07 11.11
CA ALA A 54 1.41 -26.50 11.55
C ALA A 54 2.49 -26.24 10.48
N ASP A 55 2.21 -26.51 9.20
CA ASP A 55 3.13 -26.24 8.10
C ASP A 55 3.36 -24.73 7.92
N ILE A 56 2.29 -23.93 7.97
CA ILE A 56 2.37 -22.46 7.88
C ILE A 56 3.20 -21.90 9.05
N THR A 57 3.01 -22.43 10.26
CA THR A 57 3.74 -22.03 11.47
C THR A 57 5.23 -22.38 11.37
N ALA A 58 5.56 -23.61 10.95
CA ALA A 58 6.95 -24.05 10.79
C ALA A 58 7.69 -23.27 9.68
N GLU A 59 7.01 -22.98 8.55
CA GLU A 59 7.57 -22.12 7.50
C GLU A 59 7.77 -20.68 8.00
N TYR A 60 6.83 -20.12 8.77
CA TYR A 60 6.95 -18.78 9.36
C TYR A 60 8.11 -18.69 10.36
N GLU A 61 8.23 -19.57 11.36
CA GLU A 61 9.31 -19.49 12.35
C GLU A 61 10.70 -19.69 11.72
N THR A 62 10.80 -20.56 10.71
CA THR A 62 12.03 -20.73 9.91
C THR A 62 12.37 -19.46 9.11
N PHE A 63 11.37 -18.81 8.52
CA PHE A 63 11.54 -17.55 7.80
C PHE A 63 11.93 -16.41 8.75
N LYS A 64 11.18 -16.24 9.85
CA LYS A 64 11.29 -15.19 10.87
C LYS A 64 12.69 -15.14 11.44
N THR A 65 13.22 -16.29 11.88
CA THR A 65 14.61 -16.41 12.36
C THR A 65 15.59 -15.82 11.34
N ARG A 66 15.53 -16.30 10.09
CA ARG A 66 16.45 -15.88 9.01
C ARG A 66 16.27 -14.42 8.58
N TRP A 67 15.06 -13.87 8.68
CA TRP A 67 14.78 -12.48 8.31
C TRP A 67 15.19 -11.51 9.43
N ARG A 68 15.00 -11.89 10.70
CA ARG A 68 15.42 -11.09 11.86
C ARG A 68 16.94 -10.96 11.98
N ASP A 69 17.70 -11.92 11.47
CA ASP A 69 19.17 -11.83 11.35
C ASP A 69 19.65 -10.83 10.26
N THR A 70 18.75 -10.24 9.47
CA THR A 70 19.14 -9.32 8.39
C THR A 70 19.36 -7.89 8.87
N ALA A 71 20.32 -7.21 8.24
CA ALA A 71 20.50 -5.76 8.41
C ALA A 71 19.25 -4.93 8.05
N CYS A 72 18.31 -5.48 7.26
CA CYS A 72 17.04 -4.81 6.95
C CYS A 72 16.14 -4.74 8.19
N HIS A 73 15.96 -5.86 8.90
CA HIS A 73 15.22 -5.91 10.17
C HIS A 73 15.88 -5.01 11.24
N THR A 74 17.21 -5.03 11.36
CA THR A 74 17.93 -4.12 12.29
C THR A 74 17.61 -2.65 12.00
N ARG A 75 17.73 -2.23 10.73
CA ARG A 75 17.42 -0.85 10.30
C ARG A 75 15.95 -0.48 10.51
N LEU A 76 15.02 -1.42 10.34
CA LEU A 76 13.60 -1.18 10.63
C LEU A 76 13.40 -0.89 12.12
N LYS A 77 14.00 -1.68 13.03
CA LYS A 77 13.93 -1.43 14.48
C LYS A 77 14.54 -0.09 14.86
N GLU A 78 15.68 0.27 14.30
CA GLU A 78 16.34 1.56 14.50
C GLU A 78 15.47 2.72 14.00
N LEU A 79 14.93 2.63 12.79
CA LEU A 79 14.07 3.65 12.19
C LEU A 79 12.84 3.95 13.05
N VAL A 80 12.15 2.91 13.54
CA VAL A 80 10.98 3.08 14.42
C VAL A 80 11.42 3.69 15.75
N LYS A 81 12.46 3.16 16.40
CA LYS A 81 12.97 3.69 17.68
C LYS A 81 13.35 5.18 17.60
N THR A 82 14.09 5.58 16.57
CA THR A 82 14.59 6.96 16.41
C THR A 82 13.49 7.98 16.11
N ASN A 83 12.29 7.54 15.69
CA ASN A 83 11.20 8.44 15.35
C ASN A 83 9.96 8.30 16.26
N ALA A 84 9.81 7.22 17.03
CA ALA A 84 8.63 6.95 17.86
C ALA A 84 8.23 8.10 18.81
N GLU A 85 9.18 8.89 19.31
CA GLU A 85 8.92 10.06 20.16
C GLU A 85 8.28 11.26 19.41
N LYS A 86 8.39 11.29 18.08
CA LYS A 86 7.84 12.34 17.21
C LYS A 86 6.41 12.05 16.74
N HIS A 87 5.91 10.84 17.01
CA HIS A 87 4.57 10.39 16.64
C HIS A 87 3.63 10.40 17.85
N GLN A 88 2.33 10.47 17.57
CA GLN A 88 1.29 10.17 18.56
C GLN A 88 1.44 8.71 19.05
N THR A 89 0.99 8.45 20.27
CA THR A 89 1.07 7.11 20.87
C THR A 89 0.13 6.14 20.16
N VAL A 90 0.71 5.18 19.43
CA VAL A 90 -0.03 4.04 18.87
C VAL A 90 -0.55 3.16 20.00
N ARG A 91 -1.87 2.99 20.10
CA ARG A 91 -2.54 2.10 21.08
C ARG A 91 -3.10 0.82 20.47
N LYS A 92 -3.31 0.77 19.16
CA LYS A 92 -3.78 -0.41 18.41
C LYS A 92 -3.18 -0.42 17.00
N ALA A 93 -3.12 -1.59 16.38
CA ALA A 93 -2.50 -1.75 15.07
C ALA A 93 -3.39 -2.54 14.10
N VAL A 94 -3.43 -2.09 12.85
CA VAL A 94 -4.22 -2.66 11.76
C VAL A 94 -3.29 -3.04 10.61
N CYS A 95 -3.35 -4.30 10.17
CA CYS A 95 -2.61 -4.80 9.03
C CYS A 95 -3.57 -5.17 7.88
N LEU A 96 -3.47 -4.46 6.76
CA LEU A 96 -4.32 -4.62 5.59
C LEU A 96 -3.56 -5.31 4.46
N GLY A 97 -4.15 -6.40 3.93
CA GLY A 97 -3.71 -7.02 2.68
C GLY A 97 -2.32 -7.67 2.70
N VAL A 98 -1.96 -8.30 3.83
CA VAL A 98 -0.68 -9.01 4.01
C VAL A 98 -0.50 -10.18 3.01
N GLY A 99 -1.58 -10.70 2.43
CA GLY A 99 -1.62 -11.89 1.58
C GLY A 99 -1.72 -13.20 2.37
N THR A 100 -2.26 -14.24 1.72
CA THR A 100 -2.26 -15.62 2.24
C THR A 100 -0.85 -16.19 2.35
N PHE A 101 -0.62 -17.03 3.37
CA PHE A 101 0.61 -17.79 3.54
C PHE A 101 0.61 -19.10 2.73
N ASP A 102 -0.51 -19.45 2.08
CA ASP A 102 -0.64 -20.60 1.19
C ASP A 102 -1.23 -20.23 -0.19
N PRO A 103 -0.46 -19.53 -1.05
CA PRO A 103 -0.95 -19.05 -2.35
C PRO A 103 -1.27 -20.17 -3.35
N GLU A 104 -2.25 -19.92 -4.23
CA GLU A 104 -2.80 -20.88 -5.20
C GLU A 104 -1.76 -21.52 -6.14
N ASP A 105 -0.73 -20.77 -6.53
CA ASP A 105 0.38 -21.23 -7.38
C ASP A 105 1.47 -21.99 -6.60
N GLY A 106 1.36 -22.05 -5.26
CA GLY A 106 2.42 -22.55 -4.37
C GLY A 106 3.68 -21.66 -4.38
N GLY A 107 3.59 -20.47 -4.98
CA GLY A 107 4.71 -19.62 -5.33
C GLY A 107 5.47 -19.10 -4.11
N TRP A 108 6.74 -19.47 -4.01
CA TRP A 108 7.61 -19.04 -2.90
C TRP A 108 7.69 -17.51 -2.78
N ASP A 109 7.72 -16.77 -3.91
CA ASP A 109 7.82 -15.32 -3.87
C ASP A 109 6.56 -14.64 -3.32
N ALA A 110 5.37 -15.18 -3.57
CA ALA A 110 4.13 -14.65 -3.01
C ALA A 110 4.10 -14.86 -1.49
N LYS A 111 4.31 -16.10 -1.05
CA LYS A 111 4.39 -16.46 0.37
C LYS A 111 5.47 -15.68 1.11
N ARG A 112 6.66 -15.55 0.52
CA ARG A 112 7.78 -14.78 1.09
C ARG A 112 7.44 -13.32 1.28
N ARG A 113 6.68 -12.69 0.36
CA ARG A 113 6.19 -11.31 0.56
C ARG A 113 5.25 -11.23 1.76
N SER A 114 4.32 -12.18 1.92
CA SER A 114 3.41 -12.21 3.07
C SER A 114 4.13 -12.39 4.41
N TYR A 115 5.12 -13.28 4.49
CA TYR A 115 5.93 -13.39 5.72
C TYR A 115 6.83 -12.16 5.99
N ILE A 116 7.39 -11.51 4.96
CA ILE A 116 8.13 -10.23 5.14
C ILE A 116 7.20 -9.14 5.68
N GLN A 117 5.98 -9.02 5.14
CA GLN A 117 5.02 -8.03 5.60
C GLN A 117 4.54 -8.31 7.03
N LEU A 118 4.22 -9.57 7.35
CA LEU A 118 3.83 -9.99 8.69
C LEU A 118 4.94 -9.66 9.71
N ASP A 119 6.17 -10.15 9.52
CA ASP A 119 7.22 -9.93 10.53
C ASP A 119 7.72 -8.47 10.54
N GLY A 120 7.62 -7.75 9.42
CA GLY A 120 7.82 -6.30 9.35
C GLY A 120 6.82 -5.52 10.21
N PHE A 121 5.53 -5.81 10.07
CA PHE A 121 4.46 -5.26 10.91
C PHE A 121 4.69 -5.59 12.39
N LEU A 122 4.90 -6.86 12.73
CA LEU A 122 5.10 -7.29 14.11
C LEU A 122 6.38 -6.70 14.72
N THR A 123 7.43 -6.47 13.94
CA THR A 123 8.64 -5.77 14.40
C THR A 123 8.35 -4.32 14.81
N ILE A 124 7.53 -3.60 14.05
CA ILE A 124 7.12 -2.23 14.39
C ILE A 124 6.31 -2.24 15.68
N VAL A 125 5.33 -3.15 15.79
CA VAL A 125 4.48 -3.33 16.98
C VAL A 125 5.29 -3.71 18.21
N GLU A 126 6.26 -4.62 18.10
CA GLU A 126 7.19 -5.02 19.18
C GLU A 126 7.96 -3.81 19.72
N VAL A 127 8.52 -2.98 18.82
CA VAL A 127 9.28 -1.77 19.19
C VAL A 127 8.41 -0.72 19.87
N LEU A 128 7.19 -0.47 19.35
CA LEU A 128 6.26 0.50 19.93
C LEU A 128 5.69 0.00 21.28
N SER A 129 5.38 -1.29 21.39
CA SER A 129 4.89 -1.90 22.63
C SER A 129 5.94 -1.83 23.74
N HIS A 130 7.22 -2.05 23.44
CA HIS A 130 8.29 -1.90 24.44
C HIS A 130 8.38 -0.49 25.05
N ARG A 131 8.05 0.56 24.28
CA ARG A 131 7.94 1.93 24.82
C ARG A 131 6.74 2.05 25.77
N MET A 132 5.56 1.56 25.37
CA MET A 132 4.36 1.60 26.24
C MET A 132 4.50 0.77 27.52
N LEU A 133 5.19 -0.37 27.44
CA LEU A 133 5.51 -1.27 28.56
C LEU A 133 6.47 -0.62 29.57
N ALA A 134 7.35 0.28 29.11
CA ALA A 134 8.22 1.06 29.97
C ALA A 134 7.46 2.23 30.66
N GLU A 135 6.45 2.80 29.98
CA GLU A 135 5.80 4.04 30.41
C GLU A 135 4.53 3.84 31.26
N LEU A 136 3.60 2.92 30.93
CA LEU A 136 2.34 2.79 31.70
C LEU A 136 1.70 1.39 31.83
N TYR A 137 1.73 0.49 30.83
CA TYR A 137 0.82 -0.67 30.80
C TYR A 137 1.52 -2.01 30.48
N LYS A 138 1.14 -3.07 31.21
CA LYS A 138 1.68 -4.44 31.07
C LYS A 138 1.14 -5.22 29.84
N GLU A 139 0.58 -4.53 28.86
CA GLU A 139 -0.15 -5.14 27.74
C GLU A 139 0.49 -4.77 26.40
N SER A 140 0.51 -5.72 25.46
CA SER A 140 0.96 -5.51 24.08
C SER A 140 -0.11 -4.80 23.26
N ILE A 141 0.32 -3.98 22.29
CA ILE A 141 -0.60 -3.31 21.35
C ILE A 141 -1.46 -4.36 20.60
N PRO A 142 -2.80 -4.34 20.74
CA PRO A 142 -3.69 -5.26 20.02
C PRO A 142 -3.59 -5.07 18.51
N CYS A 143 -3.56 -6.18 17.78
CA CYS A 143 -3.39 -6.22 16.34
C CYS A 143 -4.60 -6.87 15.65
N SER A 144 -5.16 -6.21 14.63
CA SER A 144 -6.15 -6.78 13.73
C SER A 144 -5.61 -6.91 12.30
N PHE A 145 -6.00 -7.98 11.62
CA PHE A 145 -5.62 -8.30 10.24
C PHE A 145 -6.86 -8.44 9.35
N GLN A 146 -6.80 -7.89 8.13
CA GLN A 146 -7.85 -8.04 7.12
C GLN A 146 -7.23 -8.26 5.73
N GLU A 147 -7.47 -9.42 5.13
CA GLU A 147 -7.02 -9.78 3.79
C GLU A 147 -8.10 -10.68 3.13
N PRO A 148 -8.65 -10.29 1.96
CA PRO A 148 -9.74 -11.02 1.31
C PRO A 148 -9.36 -12.43 0.82
N ARG A 149 -8.07 -12.78 0.78
CA ARG A 149 -7.58 -14.11 0.39
C ARG A 149 -7.19 -15.01 1.55
N PHE A 150 -7.46 -14.64 2.81
CA PHE A 150 -7.17 -15.54 3.93
C PHE A 150 -7.99 -16.83 3.82
N THR A 151 -7.28 -17.95 3.91
CA THR A 151 -7.87 -19.27 4.15
C THR A 151 -8.20 -19.45 5.63
N PRO A 152 -9.05 -20.42 6.01
CA PRO A 152 -9.29 -20.74 7.42
C PRO A 152 -7.99 -21.03 8.21
N ASN A 153 -6.99 -21.60 7.53
CA ASN A 153 -5.70 -21.95 8.13
C ASN A 153 -4.77 -20.73 8.28
N ASP A 154 -4.88 -19.71 7.41
CA ASP A 154 -4.23 -18.41 7.63
C ASP A 154 -4.83 -17.71 8.85
N THR A 155 -6.16 -17.75 8.97
CA THR A 155 -6.89 -17.16 10.10
C THR A 155 -6.56 -17.84 11.44
N GLU A 156 -6.54 -19.17 11.48
CA GLU A 156 -6.15 -19.92 12.67
C GLU A 156 -4.67 -19.68 13.03
N PHE A 157 -3.77 -19.64 12.03
CA PHE A 157 -2.36 -19.29 12.24
C PHE A 157 -2.17 -17.91 12.90
N LEU A 158 -2.83 -16.86 12.39
CA LEU A 158 -2.75 -15.52 12.98
C LEU A 158 -3.42 -15.44 14.36
N THR A 159 -4.50 -16.20 14.58
CA THR A 159 -5.16 -16.31 15.89
C THR A 159 -4.25 -16.99 16.92
N ASN A 160 -3.51 -18.03 16.51
CA ASN A 160 -2.51 -18.71 17.34
C ASN A 160 -1.29 -17.83 17.68
N LEU A 161 -1.01 -16.77 16.90
CA LEU A 161 -0.05 -15.73 17.26
C LEU A 161 -0.62 -14.68 18.25
N GLY A 162 -1.89 -14.78 18.62
CA GLY A 162 -2.57 -13.85 19.53
C GLY A 162 -3.12 -12.60 18.84
N HIS A 163 -3.44 -12.68 17.55
CA HIS A 163 -3.97 -11.56 16.77
C HIS A 163 -5.43 -11.77 16.38
N GLN A 164 -6.15 -10.67 16.16
CA GLN A 164 -7.50 -10.73 15.63
C GLN A 164 -7.46 -10.77 14.09
N VAL A 165 -8.27 -11.62 13.48
CA VAL A 165 -8.58 -11.54 12.05
C VAL A 165 -10.02 -11.05 11.91
N VAL A 166 -10.25 -10.09 11.02
CA VAL A 166 -11.55 -9.45 10.84
C VAL A 166 -11.93 -9.37 9.37
N GLU A 167 -13.24 -9.42 9.11
CA GLU A 167 -13.82 -9.26 7.78
C GLU A 167 -14.01 -7.79 7.41
N SER A 168 -14.00 -7.51 6.11
CA SER A 168 -14.30 -6.17 5.59
C SER A 168 -15.74 -5.74 5.95
N PRO A 169 -15.98 -4.50 6.43
CA PRO A 169 -15.05 -3.36 6.48
C PRO A 169 -14.34 -3.16 7.84
N ALA A 170 -14.43 -4.10 8.78
CA ALA A 170 -14.16 -3.84 10.21
C ALA A 170 -12.74 -3.29 10.51
N ALA A 171 -11.71 -3.66 9.74
CA ALA A 171 -10.38 -3.09 9.93
C ALA A 171 -10.27 -1.63 9.49
N PHE A 172 -11.03 -1.20 8.48
CA PHE A 172 -11.12 0.20 8.07
C PHE A 172 -11.85 1.02 9.13
N GLU A 173 -12.94 0.46 9.68
CA GLU A 173 -13.74 1.13 10.71
C GLU A 173 -13.03 1.24 12.07
N ALA A 174 -12.03 0.39 12.30
CA ALA A 174 -11.21 0.44 13.49
C ALA A 174 -10.15 1.56 13.48
N VAL A 175 -9.90 2.24 12.36
CA VAL A 175 -8.85 3.27 12.27
C VAL A 175 -9.27 4.57 12.97
N ASP A 176 -8.42 5.03 13.89
CA ASP A 176 -8.51 6.31 14.60
C ASP A 176 -7.11 6.95 14.78
N GLU A 177 -7.05 8.08 15.46
CA GLU A 177 -5.83 8.84 15.72
C GLU A 177 -4.77 8.08 16.53
N ASP A 178 -5.14 7.04 17.28
CA ASP A 178 -4.21 6.21 18.06
C ASP A 178 -3.81 4.91 17.31
N THR A 179 -4.12 4.80 16.02
CA THR A 179 -3.88 3.58 15.23
C THR A 179 -2.52 3.59 14.51
N LEU A 180 -1.85 2.44 14.46
CA LEU A 180 -0.85 2.11 13.43
C LEU A 180 -1.56 1.43 12.26
N VAL A 181 -1.53 2.04 11.08
CA VAL A 181 -2.01 1.42 9.85
C VAL A 181 -0.81 0.89 9.04
N PHE A 182 -0.82 -0.40 8.74
CA PHE A 182 0.15 -1.05 7.85
C PHE A 182 -0.59 -1.62 6.64
N ALA A 183 -0.34 -1.04 5.47
CA ALA A 183 -1.14 -1.25 4.27
C ALA A 183 -0.23 -1.17 3.02
N VAL A 184 0.79 -2.01 2.94
CA VAL A 184 1.79 -1.94 1.85
C VAL A 184 1.22 -2.55 0.55
N HIS A 185 1.46 -1.88 -0.59
CA HIS A 185 0.94 -2.28 -1.91
C HIS A 185 -0.61 -2.31 -2.04
N MET A 186 -1.34 -1.59 -1.18
CA MET A 186 -2.79 -1.43 -1.34
C MET A 186 -3.14 -0.45 -2.46
N TYR A 187 -4.31 -0.61 -3.08
CA TYR A 187 -4.82 0.31 -4.11
C TYR A 187 -5.32 1.63 -3.52
N ARG A 188 -5.30 2.71 -4.31
CA ARG A 188 -5.78 4.03 -3.90
C ARG A 188 -7.15 4.04 -3.20
N PRO A 189 -8.22 3.35 -3.68
CA PRO A 189 -9.51 3.32 -2.98
C PRO A 189 -9.44 2.72 -1.57
N ILE A 190 -8.52 1.77 -1.33
CA ILE A 190 -8.30 1.18 -0.01
C ILE A 190 -7.69 2.23 0.93
N TYR A 191 -6.73 3.04 0.47
CA TYR A 191 -6.21 4.15 1.27
C TYR A 191 -7.26 5.22 1.54
N GLU A 192 -8.10 5.55 0.55
CA GLU A 192 -9.20 6.49 0.71
C GLU A 192 -10.17 6.01 1.80
N SER A 193 -10.66 4.76 1.74
CA SER A 193 -11.53 4.20 2.79
C SER A 193 -10.84 4.01 4.15
N THR A 194 -9.53 3.77 4.18
CA THR A 194 -8.78 3.58 5.45
C THR A 194 -8.52 4.90 6.18
N LEU A 195 -8.36 6.00 5.42
CA LEU A 195 -8.02 7.33 5.95
C LEU A 195 -9.21 8.30 5.96
N GLU A 196 -10.40 7.85 5.55
CA GLU A 196 -11.62 8.67 5.47
C GLU A 196 -12.04 9.25 6.83
N LYS A 197 -11.95 8.44 7.89
CA LYS A 197 -12.48 8.79 9.22
C LYS A 197 -11.50 9.56 10.10
N ALA A 198 -10.20 9.24 10.01
CA ALA A 198 -9.15 9.80 10.87
C ALA A 198 -7.76 9.70 10.24
N SER A 199 -6.84 10.55 10.69
CA SER A 199 -5.40 10.42 10.39
C SER A 199 -4.73 9.56 11.48
N PRO A 200 -4.18 8.38 11.16
CA PRO A 200 -3.58 7.48 12.16
C PRO A 200 -2.26 8.02 12.72
N ALA A 201 -1.96 7.71 14.00
CA ALA A 201 -0.68 8.02 14.67
C ALA A 201 0.55 7.61 13.85
N MET A 202 0.46 6.49 13.14
CA MET A 202 1.50 6.01 12.24
C MET A 202 0.89 5.31 11.02
N PHE A 203 1.41 5.61 9.84
CA PHE A 203 1.02 4.99 8.58
C PHE A 203 2.23 4.41 7.85
N VAL A 204 2.13 3.16 7.41
CA VAL A 204 3.12 2.46 6.60
C VAL A 204 2.42 1.89 5.37
N GLY A 205 2.70 2.44 4.19
CA GLY A 205 2.05 2.05 2.94
C GLY A 205 2.93 2.31 1.72
N THR A 206 2.32 2.24 0.53
CA THR A 206 3.00 2.58 -0.74
C THR A 206 3.27 4.08 -0.81
N GLY A 207 4.50 4.46 -1.20
CA GLY A 207 4.88 5.86 -1.40
C GLY A 207 4.05 6.57 -2.49
N TRP A 208 3.93 7.90 -2.38
CA TRP A 208 3.17 8.73 -3.31
C TRP A 208 3.76 8.72 -4.74
N ASP A 209 5.08 8.61 -4.83
CA ASP A 209 5.86 8.48 -6.07
C ASP A 209 5.35 7.35 -6.99
N VAL A 210 4.99 6.20 -6.40
CA VAL A 210 4.43 5.06 -7.13
C VAL A 210 3.09 5.42 -7.80
N TRP A 211 2.29 6.27 -7.16
CA TRP A 211 0.99 6.69 -7.68
C TRP A 211 1.13 7.78 -8.75
N ASP A 212 2.04 8.73 -8.57
CA ASP A 212 2.27 9.82 -9.53
C ASP A 212 2.77 9.26 -10.89
N ASP A 213 3.72 8.32 -10.85
CA ASP A 213 4.18 7.59 -12.04
C ASP A 213 3.02 6.86 -12.75
N THR A 214 2.11 6.21 -12.01
CA THR A 214 0.94 5.55 -12.64
C THR A 214 -0.10 6.54 -13.20
N CYS A 215 -0.29 7.70 -12.57
CA CYS A 215 -1.19 8.75 -13.03
C CYS A 215 -0.76 9.34 -14.39
N LEU A 216 0.54 9.34 -14.70
CA LEU A 216 1.05 9.79 -16.01
C LEU A 216 0.63 8.87 -17.17
N TYR A 217 0.33 7.59 -16.91
CA TYR A 217 -0.14 6.63 -17.93
C TYR A 217 -1.66 6.57 -18.11
N TRP A 218 -2.45 7.11 -17.17
CA TRP A 218 -3.91 7.14 -17.24
C TRP A 218 -4.51 8.53 -17.53
N ARG A 219 -3.72 9.52 -17.98
CA ARG A 219 -4.36 10.68 -18.64
C ARG A 219 -5.15 10.16 -19.85
N PRO A 220 -6.48 10.35 -19.92
CA PRO A 220 -7.18 10.17 -21.18
C PRO A 220 -6.48 11.04 -22.20
N LYS A 221 -6.10 10.45 -23.33
CA LYS A 221 -5.51 11.19 -24.44
C LYS A 221 -6.49 12.30 -24.76
N LEU A 222 -6.13 13.57 -24.52
CA LEU A 222 -6.99 14.69 -24.93
C LEU A 222 -7.21 14.47 -26.41
N GLU A 223 -8.47 14.21 -26.78
CA GLU A 223 -8.84 13.93 -28.15
C GLU A 223 -8.43 15.16 -28.94
N SER A 224 -7.46 14.99 -29.83
CA SER A 224 -6.79 16.11 -30.47
C SER A 224 -7.84 16.88 -31.26
N ALA A 225 -8.20 18.07 -30.78
CA ALA A 225 -9.23 18.90 -31.39
C ALA A 225 -8.97 18.97 -32.90
N ALA A 226 -9.93 18.48 -33.68
CA ALA A 226 -9.78 18.40 -35.12
C ALA A 226 -9.44 19.79 -35.69
N PRO A 227 -8.60 19.89 -36.74
CA PRO A 227 -8.26 21.17 -37.32
C PRO A 227 -9.55 21.84 -37.81
N LYS A 228 -9.87 23.02 -37.27
CA LYS A 228 -10.91 23.86 -37.88
C LYS A 228 -10.37 24.35 -39.22
N GLU A 229 -11.03 23.96 -40.30
CA GLU A 229 -10.73 24.49 -41.62
C GLU A 229 -10.90 26.01 -41.65
N ASP A 230 -10.01 26.64 -42.38
CA ASP A 230 -9.93 28.09 -42.57
C ASP A 230 -11.05 28.56 -43.51
N GLN A 231 -11.89 29.48 -43.04
CA GLN A 231 -12.75 30.29 -43.91
C GLN A 231 -12.45 31.77 -43.68
N SER A 232 -11.58 32.25 -44.56
CA SER A 232 -11.10 33.63 -44.63
C SER A 232 -12.22 34.66 -44.87
N ALA A 233 -12.13 35.74 -44.08
CA ALA A 233 -12.53 37.11 -44.38
C ALA A 233 -14.02 37.46 -44.57
N LYS A 234 -14.49 38.36 -43.69
CA LYS A 234 -14.76 39.76 -44.10
C LYS A 234 -14.61 40.74 -42.92
N GLU A 235 -13.89 41.82 -43.19
CA GLU A 235 -14.13 43.24 -42.84
C GLU A 235 -14.68 43.61 -41.43
N SER A 236 -14.22 44.66 -40.73
CA SER A 236 -13.14 45.65 -40.94
C SER A 236 -13.11 46.63 -39.74
N SER A 237 -11.98 47.34 -39.50
CA SER A 237 -11.85 48.61 -38.71
C SER A 237 -12.25 48.57 -37.22
N THR A 238 -11.59 49.18 -36.23
CA THR A 238 -10.63 50.31 -36.10
C THR A 238 -9.70 50.03 -34.90
N ARG A 239 -8.37 50.18 -34.94
CA ARG A 239 -7.51 51.39 -34.81
C ARG A 239 -7.42 52.06 -33.41
N ALA A 240 -6.17 52.29 -32.98
CA ALA A 240 -5.66 53.10 -31.84
C ALA A 240 -5.71 52.42 -30.44
N SER A 241 -4.56 52.16 -29.79
CA SER A 241 -3.76 53.07 -28.91
C SER A 241 -4.41 53.18 -27.51
N GLU A 242 -3.72 53.02 -26.37
CA GLU A 242 -2.51 53.73 -25.92
C GLU A 242 -1.67 52.95 -24.87
N LYS A 243 -0.58 53.57 -24.39
CA LYS A 243 0.45 52.98 -23.50
C LYS A 243 0.88 54.00 -22.42
N ALA A 244 0.66 53.69 -21.13
CA ALA A 244 1.37 54.16 -19.92
C ALA A 244 0.79 53.36 -18.71
N GLU A 245 1.50 52.82 -17.72
CA GLU A 245 2.68 53.28 -16.94
C GLU A 245 2.33 54.26 -15.79
N GLU A 246 2.09 53.74 -14.58
CA GLU A 246 2.54 54.34 -13.30
C GLU A 246 2.39 53.39 -12.09
N LYS A 247 3.14 53.65 -11.00
CA LYS A 247 3.27 52.83 -9.76
C LYS A 247 3.98 53.65 -8.65
N PRO A 248 3.89 53.33 -7.33
CA PRO A 248 2.75 53.04 -6.45
C PRO A 248 2.34 54.29 -5.61
N PRO A 249 2.90 54.71 -4.43
CA PRO A 249 3.44 54.02 -3.22
C PRO A 249 2.72 54.36 -1.87
N VAL A 250 2.47 53.36 -1.01
CA VAL A 250 2.35 53.47 0.49
C VAL A 250 2.76 52.08 1.05
N GLU A 251 3.95 51.83 1.58
CA GLU A 251 4.59 52.32 2.82
C GLU A 251 3.91 51.78 4.10
N ALA A 252 4.56 50.81 4.74
CA ALA A 252 4.17 50.26 6.04
C ALA A 252 5.37 50.32 6.98
N SER A 253 5.21 51.05 8.09
CA SER A 253 6.25 51.31 9.09
C SER A 253 6.34 50.20 10.15
N GLU A 254 7.57 50.07 10.67
CA GLU A 254 8.02 49.79 12.06
C GLU A 254 6.93 49.62 13.15
N GLU A 255 7.13 48.86 14.24
CA GLU A 255 8.33 48.86 15.12
C GLU A 255 8.41 47.58 16.00
N ALA A 256 9.43 47.48 16.87
CA ALA A 256 9.82 46.28 17.63
C ALA A 256 9.70 46.41 19.17
N SER A 257 9.72 45.26 19.86
CA SER A 257 10.22 45.01 21.25
C SER A 257 9.85 43.55 21.57
N GLU A 258 10.71 42.63 22.00
CA GLU A 258 11.81 42.63 22.97
C GLU A 258 11.39 43.02 24.39
N TYR A 259 11.07 42.01 25.20
CA TYR A 259 11.22 42.07 26.65
C TYR A 259 11.79 40.75 27.19
N LYS A 260 12.76 40.88 28.10
CA LYS A 260 13.64 39.81 28.57
C LYS A 260 13.83 39.96 30.07
N SER A 261 13.45 38.94 30.85
CA SER A 261 13.69 38.93 32.30
C SER A 261 13.57 37.53 32.91
N GLU A 262 14.72 36.87 33.08
CA GLU A 262 14.95 35.99 34.24
C GLU A 262 15.44 36.86 35.42
N PRO A 263 15.37 36.36 36.67
CA PRO A 263 16.65 36.11 37.35
C PRO A 263 16.71 34.87 38.28
N LYS A 264 17.72 34.03 38.03
CA LYS A 264 18.77 33.54 38.96
C LYS A 264 18.53 33.27 40.47
N LEU A 265 19.04 32.10 40.88
CA LEU A 265 19.87 31.76 42.08
C LEU A 265 19.25 31.50 43.47
N GLU A 266 19.40 30.25 43.95
CA GLU A 266 20.13 29.79 45.16
C GLU A 266 20.08 28.22 45.16
N GLN A 267 21.18 27.46 45.03
CA GLN A 267 22.23 27.08 46.00
C GLN A 267 21.75 26.33 47.28
N THR A 268 21.71 24.99 47.20
CA THR A 268 22.44 23.95 48.01
C THR A 268 22.87 24.22 49.48
N PRO A 269 23.18 23.18 50.31
CA PRO A 269 22.82 21.74 50.28
C PRO A 269 22.45 21.13 51.67
N SER A 270 22.06 19.85 51.69
CA SER A 270 22.45 18.83 52.70
C SER A 270 22.21 17.43 52.15
#